data_AF-A0A2W4TF62-F1
#
_entry.id   AF-A0A2W4TF62-F1
#
_cell.length_a   1.000
_cell.length_b   1.000
_cell.length_c   1.000
_cell.angle_alpha   90.00
_cell.angle_beta   90.00
_cell.angle_gamma   90.00
#
_symmetry.space_group_name_H-M   'P 1'
#
loop_
_entity.id
_entity.type
_entity.pdbx_description
1 polymer ?
#
loop_
_entity_poly.entity_id
_entity_poly.type
_entity_poly.pdbx_seq_one_letter_code
_entity_poly.pdbx_strand_id
1 'polypeptide(L)'
;MISQAYDIGGAHVHVRDLACTLRERGYDAIVLGGGEGALAAQLSSRGIPFYSLRNMHRSVGPIGGIRAIVEIRGLLKELRPDLVSTHSTAAGLFGRVA
;
A
#
# COMPACT_ATOMS: atom_id res chain seq x y z
N MET A 1 15.30 -8.10 -8.23
CA MET A 1 15.76 -7.17 -9.28
C MET A 1 15.92 -5.80 -8.63
N ILE A 2 17.13 -5.23 -8.61
CA ILE A 2 17.42 -3.96 -7.93
C ILE A 2 17.29 -2.81 -8.94
N SER A 3 16.52 -1.77 -8.64
CA SER A 3 16.63 -0.47 -9.29
C SER A 3 16.14 0.66 -8.39
N GLN A 4 16.96 1.70 -8.26
CA GLN A 4 16.56 3.01 -7.74
C GLN A 4 15.95 3.82 -8.89
N ALA A 5 14.70 4.22 -8.75
CA ALA A 5 14.06 5.24 -9.58
C ALA A 5 13.43 6.27 -8.63
N TYR A 6 14.07 7.43 -8.55
CA TYR A 6 13.43 8.64 -8.05
C TYR A 6 12.42 9.09 -9.11
N ASP A 7 11.21 9.42 -8.67
CA ASP A 7 9.98 9.68 -9.45
C ASP A 7 9.36 8.46 -10.15
N ILE A 8 8.21 8.04 -9.61
CA ILE A 8 7.52 6.76 -9.87
C ILE A 8 8.46 5.56 -9.59
N GLY A 9 8.89 5.43 -8.34
CA GLY A 9 9.74 4.32 -7.91
C GLY A 9 9.16 2.96 -8.32
N GLY A 10 10.00 2.06 -8.85
CA GLY A 10 9.57 0.77 -9.41
C GLY A 10 8.69 -0.08 -8.49
N ALA A 11 8.69 0.17 -7.18
CA ALA A 11 7.73 -0.38 -6.24
C ALA A 11 6.26 0.01 -6.55
N HIS A 12 5.98 1.26 -6.92
CA HIS A 12 4.64 1.70 -7.29
C HIS A 12 4.16 1.04 -8.59
N VAL A 13 5.04 0.91 -9.58
CA VAL A 13 4.77 0.21 -10.84
C VAL A 13 4.48 -1.28 -10.55
N HIS A 14 5.31 -1.91 -9.72
CA HIS A 14 5.14 -3.30 -9.34
C HIS A 14 3.82 -3.54 -8.59
N VAL A 15 3.47 -2.71 -7.61
CA VAL A 15 2.21 -2.81 -6.88
C VAL A 15 1.01 -2.63 -7.80
N ARG A 16 1.07 -1.68 -8.73
CA ARG A 16 0.02 -1.48 -9.74
C ARG A 16 -0.15 -2.72 -10.60
N ASP A 17 0.94 -3.24 -11.16
CA ASP A 17 0.88 -4.36 -12.10
C ASP A 17 0.42 -5.63 -11.40
N LEU A 18 0.85 -5.85 -10.15
CA LEU A 18 0.37 -6.93 -9.29
C LEU A 18 -1.14 -6.80 -9.02
N ALA A 19 -1.60 -5.62 -8.61
CA ALA A 19 -3.01 -5.38 -8.34
C ALA A 19 -3.87 -5.58 -9.59
N CYS A 20 -3.43 -5.09 -10.75
CA CYS A 20 -4.11 -5.32 -12.03
C CYS A 20 -4.20 -6.82 -12.34
N THR A 21 -3.09 -7.53 -12.27
CA THR A 21 -3.02 -8.97 -12.55
C THR A 21 -3.94 -9.78 -11.62
N LEU A 22 -4.00 -9.41 -10.33
CA LEU A 22 -4.89 -10.07 -9.37
C LEU A 22 -6.37 -9.82 -9.72
N ARG A 23 -6.75 -8.60 -10.09
CA ARG A 23 -8.11 -8.28 -10.54
C ARG A 23 -8.48 -9.04 -11.82
N GLU A 24 -7.58 -9.09 -12.79
CA GLU A 24 -7.76 -9.85 -14.04
C GLU A 24 -7.96 -11.35 -13.78
N ARG A 25 -7.36 -11.89 -12.72
CA ARG A 25 -7.54 -13.28 -12.28
C ARG A 25 -8.80 -13.51 -11.43
N GLY A 26 -9.61 -12.48 -11.23
CA GLY A 26 -10.88 -12.56 -10.48
C GLY A 26 -10.75 -12.37 -8.97
N TYR A 27 -9.60 -11.90 -8.46
CA TYR A 27 -9.44 -11.57 -7.04
C TYR A 27 -9.86 -10.14 -6.74
N ASP A 28 -10.36 -9.88 -5.54
CA ASP A 28 -10.64 -8.53 -5.03
C ASP A 28 -9.38 -7.89 -4.45
N ALA A 29 -8.49 -7.43 -5.34
CA ALA A 29 -7.27 -6.73 -4.93
C ALA A 29 -7.56 -5.27 -4.54
N ILE A 30 -7.08 -4.89 -3.36
CA ILE A 30 -7.15 -3.54 -2.80
C ILE A 30 -5.74 -3.04 -2.51
N VAL A 31 -5.45 -1.78 -2.79
CA VAL A 31 -4.14 -1.18 -2.52
C VAL A 31 -4.24 -0.12 -1.42
N LEU A 32 -3.34 -0.20 -0.46
CA LEU A 32 -3.16 0.79 0.62
C LEU A 32 -1.83 1.52 0.37
N GLY A 33 -1.85 2.86 0.37
CA GLY A 33 -0.63 3.64 0.12
C GLY A 33 -0.70 5.04 0.72
N GLY A 34 0.46 5.65 0.97
CA GLY A 34 0.53 7.01 1.50
C GLY A 34 0.24 8.07 0.43
N GLY A 35 -0.69 8.99 0.74
CA GLY A 35 -1.03 10.13 -0.10
C GLY A 35 -1.89 9.81 -1.34
N GLU A 36 -2.33 10.87 -2.03
CA GLU A 36 -3.16 10.79 -3.26
C GLU A 36 -2.32 11.00 -4.53
N GLY A 37 -1.13 10.41 -4.56
CA GLY A 37 -0.17 10.61 -5.65
C GLY A 37 -0.54 9.88 -6.95
N ALA A 38 0.39 9.89 -7.91
CA ALA A 38 0.20 9.29 -9.24
C ALA A 38 -0.26 7.82 -9.24
N LEU A 39 0.12 7.03 -8.22
CA LEU A 39 -0.35 5.65 -8.06
C LEU A 39 -1.86 5.57 -7.81
N ALA A 40 -2.40 6.44 -6.96
CA ALA A 40 -3.83 6.48 -6.66
C ALA A 40 -4.63 6.77 -7.93
N ALA A 41 -4.22 7.79 -8.70
CA ALA A 41 -4.85 8.12 -9.97
C ALA A 41 -4.80 6.97 -10.98
N GLN A 42 -3.67 6.28 -11.10
CA GLN A 42 -3.53 5.13 -12.00
C GLN A 42 -4.44 3.96 -11.60
N LEU A 43 -4.54 3.66 -10.30
CA LEU A 43 -5.40 2.58 -9.81
C LEU A 43 -6.88 2.92 -9.96
N SER A 44 -7.29 4.15 -9.61
CA SER A 44 -8.66 4.62 -9.78
C SER A 44 -9.08 4.61 -11.25
N SER A 45 -8.22 5.00 -12.18
CA SER A 45 -8.51 4.93 -13.62
C SER A 45 -8.77 3.51 -14.14
N ARG A 46 -8.34 2.50 -13.39
CA ARG A 46 -8.50 1.07 -13.70
C ARG A 46 -9.58 0.39 -12.84
N GLY A 47 -10.35 1.17 -12.06
CA GLY A 47 -11.38 0.64 -11.17
C GLY A 47 -10.82 -0.19 -10.00
N ILE A 48 -9.55 0.00 -9.64
CA ILE A 48 -8.92 -0.70 -8.51
C ILE A 48 -9.08 0.15 -7.25
N PRO A 49 -9.67 -0.39 -6.17
CA PRO A 49 -9.81 0.33 -4.91
C PRO A 49 -8.43 0.73 -4.34
N PHE A 50 -8.29 2.02 -4.04
CA PHE A 50 -7.11 2.58 -3.41
C PHE A 50 -7.50 3.34 -2.14
N TYR A 51 -6.85 3.00 -1.03
CA TYR A 51 -7.03 3.66 0.26
C TYR A 51 -5.78 4.48 0.60
N SER A 52 -5.96 5.81 0.61
CA SER A 52 -4.91 6.76 0.99
C SER A 52 -4.73 6.78 2.49
N LEU A 53 -3.56 6.34 2.96
CA LEU A 53 -3.15 6.36 4.36
C LEU A 53 -2.63 7.75 4.71
N ARG A 54 -3.31 8.42 5.65
CA ARG A 54 -3.00 9.81 6.04
C ARG A 54 -1.70 9.93 6.81
N ASN A 55 -1.32 8.88 7.53
CA ASN A 55 -0.16 8.89 8.43
C ASN A 55 1.10 8.25 7.81
N MET A 56 1.09 7.91 6.52
CA MET A 56 2.22 7.26 5.85
C MET A 56 3.00 8.26 4.99
N HIS A 57 3.79 9.14 5.63
CA HIS A 57 4.66 10.11 4.96
C HIS A 57 6.16 9.89 5.25
N ARG A 58 7.04 10.30 4.33
CA ARG A 58 8.50 10.10 4.42
C ARG A 58 9.15 10.71 5.69
N SER A 59 8.45 11.63 6.35
CA SER A 59 8.91 12.35 7.55
C SER A 59 8.12 12.02 8.81
N VAL A 60 7.39 10.89 8.86
CA VAL A 60 6.78 10.46 10.12
C VAL A 60 7.84 9.93 11.08
N GLY A 61 8.04 10.65 12.18
CA GLY A 61 8.76 10.12 13.34
C GLY A 61 8.05 8.89 13.94
N PRO A 62 8.61 8.27 14.99
CA PRO A 62 8.10 7.02 15.58
C PRO A 62 6.59 7.03 15.89
N ILE A 63 6.07 8.17 16.35
CA ILE A 63 4.65 8.37 16.68
C ILE A 63 3.76 8.31 15.43
N GLY A 64 4.20 8.90 14.31
CA GLY A 64 3.46 8.83 13.06
C GLY A 64 3.43 7.42 12.48
N GLY A 65 4.51 6.64 12.67
CA GLY A 65 4.53 5.21 12.36
C GLY A 65 3.49 4.40 13.13
N ILE A 66 3.33 4.66 14.44
CA ILE A 66 2.30 4.00 15.25
C ILE A 66 0.89 4.36 14.76
N ARG A 67 0.64 5.64 14.43
CA ARG A 67 -0.66 6.07 13.88
C ARG A 67 -0.97 5.39 12.54
N ALA A 68 0.02 5.26 11.67
CA ALA A 68 -0.14 4.52 10.41
C ALA A 68 -0.49 3.05 10.65
N ILE A 69 0.13 2.39 11.65
CA ILE A 69 -0.23 1.02 12.01
C ILE A 69 -1.68 0.92 12.50
N VAL A 70 -2.13 1.84 13.35
CA VAL A 70 -3.51 1.84 13.86
C VAL A 70 -4.50 2.06 12.72
N GLU A 71 -4.21 2.99 11.80
CA GLU A 71 -5.02 3.25 10.60
C GLU A 71 -5.11 2.01 9.70
N ILE A 72 -3.98 1.38 9.39
CA ILE A 72 -3.93 0.14 8.61
C ILE A 72 -4.71 -0.98 9.32
N ARG A 73 -4.53 -1.15 10.63
CA ARG A 73 -5.27 -2.17 11.39
C ARG A 73 -6.78 -1.95 11.37
N GLY A 74 -7.23 -0.69 11.42
CA GLY A 74 -8.64 -0.36 11.26
C GLY A 74 -9.16 -0.80 9.90
N LEU A 75 -8.45 -0.43 8.83
CA LEU A 75 -8.80 -0.80 7.46
C LEU A 75 -8.77 -2.31 7.23
N LEU A 76 -7.79 -3.03 7.78
CA LEU A 76 -7.74 -4.50 7.69
C LEU A 76 -8.92 -5.17 8.41
N LYS A 77 -9.37 -4.62 9.54
CA LYS A 77 -10.57 -5.13 10.24
C LYS A 77 -11.86 -4.88 9.46
N GLU A 78 -11.95 -3.75 8.77
CA GLU A 78 -13.10 -3.40 7.95
C GLU A 78 -13.15 -4.19 6.64
N LEU A 79 -12.02 -4.25 5.92
CA LEU A 79 -11.88 -4.91 4.64
C LEU A 79 -11.81 -6.44 4.75
N ARG A 80 -11.40 -6.96 5.91
CA ARG A 80 -11.24 -8.39 6.20
C ARG A 80 -10.53 -9.17 5.07
N PRO A 81 -9.32 -8.74 4.63
CA PRO A 81 -8.66 -9.40 3.52
C PRO A 81 -8.17 -10.80 3.91
N ASP A 82 -8.25 -11.75 2.98
CA ASP A 82 -7.71 -13.10 3.16
C ASP A 82 -6.18 -13.14 3.09
N LEU A 83 -5.57 -12.18 2.38
CA LEU A 83 -4.12 -12.07 2.20
C LEU A 83 -3.67 -10.61 2.18
N VAL A 84 -2.58 -10.32 2.90
CA VAL A 84 -1.95 -8.99 2.93
C VAL A 84 -0.50 -9.10 2.46
N SER A 85 -0.15 -8.40 1.38
CA SER A 85 1.23 -8.28 0.90
C SER A 85 1.76 -6.87 1.20
N THR A 86 2.94 -6.77 1.81
CA THR A 86 3.58 -5.50 2.16
C THR A 86 4.82 -5.27 1.30
N HIS A 87 4.85 -4.14 0.56
CA HIS A 87 5.91 -3.85 -0.42
C HIS A 87 6.70 -2.56 -0.11
N SER A 88 6.74 -2.11 1.15
CA SER A 88 7.58 -0.99 1.57
C SER A 88 8.34 -1.29 2.86
N THR A 89 9.38 -0.50 3.13
CA THR A 89 10.29 -0.55 4.28
C THR A 89 9.62 -0.46 5.65
N ALA A 90 8.29 -0.43 5.72
CA ALA A 90 7.51 -0.66 6.94
C ALA A 90 7.45 -2.14 7.36
N ALA A 91 7.89 -3.08 6.50
CA ALA A 91 8.02 -4.51 6.84
C ALA A 91 8.82 -4.76 8.14
N GLY A 92 9.82 -3.91 8.43
CA GLY A 92 10.58 -3.98 9.68
C GLY A 92 9.77 -3.63 10.94
N LEU A 93 8.68 -2.87 10.80
CA LEU A 93 7.78 -2.50 11.90
C LEU A 93 6.61 -3.49 12.04
N PHE A 94 6.18 -4.13 10.93
CA PHE A 94 5.15 -5.17 10.92
C PHE A 94 5.63 -6.52 11.47
N GLY A 95 6.94 -6.83 11.35
CA GLY A 95 7.52 -8.09 11.82
C GLY A 95 7.56 -8.28 13.35
N ARG A 96 7.15 -7.27 14.14
CA ARG A 96 7.06 -7.39 15.62
C ARG A 96 5.62 -7.52 16.14
N VAL A 97 4.61 -7.63 15.27
CA VAL A 97 3.24 -7.88 15.71
C VAL A 97 2.58 -9.06 14.98
N ALA A 98 3.37 -10.10 14.74
CA ALA A 98 2.91 -11.47 14.60
C ALA A 98 3.10 -12.19 15.94
#